data_AF-A0A662IN85-F1
#
_entry.id   AF-A0A662IN85-F1
#
_cell.length_a   1.000
_cell.length_b   1.000
_cell.length_c   1.000
_cell.angle_alpha   90.00
_cell.angle_beta   90.00
_cell.angle_gamma   90.00
#
_symmetry.space_group_name_H-M   'P 1'
#
loop_
_entity.id
_entity.type
_entity.pdbx_description
1 polymer ?
#
loop_
_entity_poly.entity_id
_entity_poly.type
_entity_poly.pdbx_seq_one_letter_code
_entity_poly.pdbx_strand_id
1 'polypeptide(L)'
;MSVTVSIKVRRELVELADKMVRYGLASSRSHAFNLMIERGVKEVLKDIEFWDDVYRKVEEFERKCLRIEHGGLRRLLEEDRAR
;
A
#
# COMPACT_ATOMS: atom_id res chain seq x y z
N MET A 1 -21.57 -12.56 -10.67
CA MET A 1 -21.47 -13.84 -9.94
C MET A 1 -20.01 -14.24 -9.93
N SER A 2 -19.41 -14.50 -8.77
CA SER A 2 -18.06 -15.06 -8.68
C SER A 2 -18.16 -16.58 -8.55
N VAL A 3 -17.30 -17.30 -9.27
CA VAL A 3 -17.19 -18.77 -9.21
C VAL A 3 -15.89 -19.09 -8.51
N THR A 4 -15.94 -19.97 -7.50
CA THR A 4 -14.73 -20.44 -6.83
C THR A 4 -14.03 -21.47 -7.71
N VAL A 5 -12.76 -21.24 -7.99
CA VAL A 5 -11.91 -22.15 -8.74
C VAL A 5 -10.64 -22.45 -7.96
N SER A 6 -10.14 -23.68 -8.10
CA SER A 6 -8.81 -24.04 -7.63
C SER A 6 -7.84 -23.95 -8.82
N ILE A 7 -6.77 -23.17 -8.67
CA ILE A 7 -5.78 -22.96 -9.73
C ILE A 7 -4.39 -23.38 -9.22
N LYS A 8 -3.61 -24.00 -10.11
CA LYS A 8 -2.17 -24.21 -9.89
C LYS A 8 -1.42 -23.07 -10.54
N VAL A 9 -0.62 -22.36 -9.76
CA VAL A 9 0.16 -21.21 -10.21
C VAL A 9 1.61 -21.36 -9.78
N ARG A 10 2.50 -20.62 -10.46
CA ARG A 10 3.90 -20.50 -10.04
C ARG A 10 3.97 -19.81 -8.68
N ARG A 11 4.94 -20.20 -7.86
CA ARG A 11 5.15 -19.64 -6.52
C ARG A 11 5.35 -18.12 -6.53
N GLU A 12 6.06 -17.61 -7.53
CA GLU A 12 6.28 -16.17 -7.74
C GLU A 12 4.97 -15.35 -7.78
N LEU A 13 3.91 -15.90 -8.38
CA LEU A 13 2.61 -15.21 -8.45
C LEU A 13 1.88 -15.22 -7.10
N VAL A 14 2.12 -16.22 -6.26
CA VAL A 14 1.59 -16.26 -4.89
C VAL A 14 2.27 -15.19 -4.04
N GLU A 15 3.59 -15.06 -4.16
CA GLU A 15 4.37 -14.05 -3.45
C GLU A 15 3.95 -12.63 -3.88
N LEU A 16 3.68 -12.44 -5.17
CA LEU A 16 3.14 -11.20 -5.70
C LEU A 16 1.75 -10.89 -5.11
N ALA A 17 0.85 -11.88 -5.09
CA ALA A 17 -0.47 -11.73 -4.48
C ALA A 17 -0.38 -11.36 -2.98
N ASP A 18 0.53 -11.98 -2.24
CA ASP A 18 0.76 -11.67 -0.83
C ASP A 18 1.33 -10.25 -0.63
N LYS A 19 2.17 -9.75 -1.53
CA LYS A 19 2.61 -8.35 -1.53
C LYS A 19 1.44 -7.40 -1.78
N MET A 20 0.58 -7.68 -2.76
CA MET A 20 -0.59 -6.85 -3.06
C MET A 20 -1.54 -6.73 -1.87
N VAL A 21 -1.76 -7.82 -1.13
CA VAL A 21 -2.59 -7.78 0.08
C VAL A 21 -1.91 -6.95 1.17
N ARG A 22 -0.60 -7.12 1.38
CA ARG A 22 0.16 -6.35 2.37
C ARG A 22 0.14 -4.84 2.11
N TYR A 23 0.21 -4.43 0.85
CA TYR A 23 0.17 -3.01 0.46
C TYR A 23 -1.26 -2.46 0.31
N GLY A 24 -2.29 -3.27 0.61
CA GLY A 24 -3.68 -2.84 0.50
C GLY A 24 -4.18 -2.67 -0.94
N LEU A 25 -3.42 -3.13 -1.94
CA LEU A 25 -3.81 -3.15 -3.36
C LEU A 25 -4.92 -4.17 -3.63
N ALA A 26 -5.00 -5.23 -2.82
CA ALA A 26 -6.02 -6.25 -2.92
C ALA A 26 -6.59 -6.61 -1.53
N SER A 27 -7.89 -6.89 -1.48
CA SER A 27 -8.56 -7.31 -0.24
C SER A 27 -8.30 -8.77 0.15
N SER A 28 -7.86 -9.61 -0.79
CA SER A 28 -7.51 -11.01 -0.57
C SER A 28 -6.61 -11.54 -1.69
N ARG A 29 -5.99 -12.72 -1.51
CA ARG A 29 -5.20 -13.35 -2.58
C ARG A 29 -6.03 -13.63 -3.83
N SER A 30 -7.28 -14.08 -3.69
CA SER A 30 -8.17 -14.32 -4.83
C SER A 30 -8.46 -13.03 -5.58
N HIS A 31 -8.66 -11.92 -4.86
CA HIS A 31 -8.81 -10.61 -5.49
C HIS A 31 -7.53 -10.18 -6.22
N ALA A 32 -6.35 -10.42 -5.63
CA ALA A 32 -5.08 -10.15 -6.30
C ALA A 32 -4.90 -10.96 -7.59
N PHE A 33 -5.26 -12.25 -7.58
CA PHE A 33 -5.25 -13.08 -8.79
C PHE A 33 -6.23 -12.58 -9.85
N ASN A 34 -7.44 -12.19 -9.47
CA ASN A 34 -8.38 -11.61 -10.41
C ASN A 34 -7.84 -10.32 -11.04
N LEU A 35 -7.26 -9.42 -10.24
CA LEU A 35 -6.62 -8.19 -10.75
C LEU A 35 -5.46 -8.49 -11.70
N MET A 36 -4.63 -9.47 -11.37
CA MET A 36 -3.54 -9.93 -12.24
C MET A 36 -4.04 -10.51 -13.57
N ILE A 37 -5.18 -11.21 -13.57
CA ILE A 37 -5.79 -11.78 -14.78
C ILE A 37 -6.46 -10.69 -15.62
N GLU A 38 -7.16 -9.74 -14.98
CA GLU A 38 -7.91 -8.67 -15.66
C GLU A 38 -7.00 -7.61 -16.29
N ARG A 39 -5.99 -7.15 -15.55
CA ARG A 39 -5.08 -6.06 -15.98
C ARG A 39 -3.77 -6.59 -16.59
N GLY A 40 -3.46 -7.85 -16.32
CA GLY A 40 -2.17 -8.44 -16.66
C GLY A 40 -1.11 -8.19 -15.60
N VAL A 41 -0.22 -9.18 -15.44
CA VAL A 41 0.83 -9.19 -14.41
C VAL A 41 1.79 -8.00 -14.53
N LYS A 42 2.06 -7.52 -15.75
CA LYS A 42 2.99 -6.41 -15.99
C LYS A 42 2.50 -5.08 -15.44
N GLU A 43 1.21 -4.80 -15.51
CA GLU A 43 0.64 -3.56 -14.97
C GLU A 43 0.66 -3.60 -13.44
N VAL A 44 0.24 -4.73 -12.87
CA VAL A 44 0.27 -4.97 -11.43
C VAL A 44 1.68 -4.86 -10.84
N LEU A 45 2.71 -5.31 -11.56
CA LEU A 45 4.10 -5.16 -11.13
C LEU A 45 4.51 -3.69 -10.99
N LYS A 46 4.09 -2.81 -11.91
CA LYS A 46 4.39 -1.37 -11.81
C LYS A 46 3.75 -0.74 -10.58
N ASP A 47 2.52 -1.11 -10.27
CA ASP A 47 1.83 -0.63 -9.06
C ASP A 47 2.59 -1.07 -7.80
N ILE A 48 3.07 -2.31 -7.76
CA ILE A 48 3.83 -2.84 -6.63
C ILE A 48 5.19 -2.18 -6.51
N GLU A 49 5.90 -1.95 -7.62
CA GLU A 49 7.17 -1.21 -7.63
C GLU A 49 7.01 0.21 -7.10
N PHE A 50 5.93 0.89 -7.48
CA PHE A 50 5.60 2.21 -6.93
C PHE A 50 5.40 2.17 -5.41
N TRP A 51 4.68 1.18 -4.88
CA TRP A 51 4.51 1.04 -3.44
C TRP A 51 5.80 0.64 -2.72
N ASP A 52 6.63 -0.22 -3.32
CA ASP A 52 7.96 -0.56 -2.81
C ASP A 52 8.84 0.71 -2.66
N ASP A 53 8.77 1.64 -3.62
CA ASP A 53 9.43 2.96 -3.53
C ASP A 53 8.85 3.84 -2.40
N VAL A 54 7.52 3.88 -2.25
CA VAL A 54 6.84 4.66 -1.21
C VAL A 54 7.23 4.17 0.18
N TYR A 55 7.14 2.86 0.43
CA TYR A 55 7.48 2.29 1.74
C TYR A 55 8.95 2.51 2.09
N ARG A 56 9.87 2.37 1.13
CA ARG A 56 11.28 2.68 1.33
C ARG A 56 11.50 4.15 1.70
N LYS A 57 10.84 5.08 1.02
CA LYS A 57 10.93 6.51 1.36
C LYS A 57 10.38 6.79 2.76
N VAL A 58 9.26 6.18 3.13
CA VAL A 58 8.71 6.28 4.49
C VAL A 58 9.72 5.79 5.52
N GLU A 59 10.35 4.63 5.30
CA GLU A 59 11.39 4.10 6.19
C GLU A 59 12.59 5.07 6.30
N GLU A 60 13.02 5.67 5.19
CA GLU A 60 14.08 6.69 5.19
C GLU A 60 13.69 7.94 6.00
N PHE A 61 12.43 8.38 5.90
CA PHE A 61 11.93 9.53 6.66
C PHE A 61 11.79 9.22 8.15
N GLU A 62 11.34 8.02 8.51
CA GLU A 62 11.29 7.56 9.90
C GLU A 62 12.69 7.50 10.53
N ARG A 63 13.69 6.97 9.80
CA ARG A 63 15.10 6.97 10.24
C ARG A 63 15.67 8.37 10.44
N LYS A 64 15.18 9.35 9.67
CA LYS A 64 15.57 10.76 9.78
C LYS A 64 14.77 11.52 10.86
N CYS A 65 13.87 10.84 11.61
CA CYS A 65 12.97 11.44 12.59
C CYS A 65 12.14 12.62 12.04
N LEU A 66 11.86 12.63 10.73
CA LEU A 66 11.04 13.65 10.09
C LEU A 66 9.57 13.26 10.27
N ARG A 67 9.02 13.61 11.42
CA ARG A 67 7.60 13.36 11.74
C ARG A 67 6.78 14.57 11.29
N ILE A 68 5.76 14.34 10.46
CA ILE A 68 4.79 15.39 10.14
C ILE A 68 3.97 15.63 11.40
N GLU A 69 4.27 16.70 12.13
CA GLU A 69 3.41 17.18 13.21
C GLU A 69 2.25 17.97 12.60
N HIS A 70 1.16 17.29 12.26
CA HIS A 70 -0.12 17.94 12.05
C HIS A 70 -0.84 18.11 13.40
N GLY A 71 -1.24 19.34 13.74
CA GLY A 71 -2.05 19.64 14.94
C GLY A 71 -1.71 20.91 15.73
N GLY A 72 -0.63 21.63 15.40
CA GLY A 72 -0.17 22.79 16.19
C GLY A 72 -1.04 24.05 16.10
N LEU A 73 -1.96 24.14 15.13
CA LEU A 73 -2.76 25.35 14.88
C LEU A 73 -3.63 25.74 16.08
N ARG A 74 -4.17 24.75 16.79
CA ARG A 74 -5.06 25.00 17.94
C ARG A 74 -4.31 25.65 19.11
N ARG A 75 -3.08 25.22 19.36
CA ARG A 75 -2.19 25.77 20.41
C ARG A 75 -1.80 27.22 20.10
N LEU A 76 -1.40 27.50 18.86
CA LEU A 76 -1.08 28.85 18.39
C LEU A 76 -2.28 29.82 18.50
N LEU A 77 -3.49 29.35 18.19
CA LEU A 77 -4.71 30.16 18.30
C LEU A 77 -5.18 30.37 19.76
N GLU A 78 -4.89 29.43 20.67
CA GLU A 78 -5.16 29.60 22.11
C GLU A 78 -4.21 30.62 22.74
N GLU A 79 -2.93 30.62 22.35
CA GLU A 79 -1.94 31.60 22.81
C GLU A 79 -2.27 33.04 22.39
N ASP A 80 -2.76 33.24 21.16
CA ASP A 80 -3.13 34.57 20.65
C ASP A 80 -4.41 35.12 21.29
N ARG A 81 -5.35 34.24 21.67
CA ARG A 81 -6.60 34.62 22.36
C ARG A 81 -6.44 34.92 23.85
N ALA A 82 -5.33 34.50 24.46
CA ALA A 82 -5.03 34.73 25.87
C ALA A 82 -4.32 36.08 26.13
N ARG A 83 -4.13 36.89 25.10
CA ARG A 83 -3.48 38.20 25.12
C ARG A 83 -4.50 39.34 25.02
#